data_AF-A0AAV5EE27-F1
#
_entry.id   AF-A0AAV5EE27-F1
#
_cell.length_a   1.000
_cell.length_b   1.000
_cell.length_c   1.000
_cell.angle_alpha   90.00
_cell.angle_beta   90.00
_cell.angle_gamma   90.00
#
_symmetry.space_group_name_H-M   'P 1'
#
loop_
_entity.id
_entity.type
_entity.pdbx_description
1 polymer ?
#
loop_
_entity_poly.entity_id
_entity_poly.type
_entity_poly.pdbx_seq_one_letter_code
_entity_poly.pdbx_strand_id
1 'polypeptide(L)'
;MDESRKRTNPSSTPAAIVSVLTSDDLLGEILLRLAFPTHLIHAAAVCRRWLRVASDRALLARFRARHPPPLLGFYSVSNYIPKFWRAPGRHPPEIASAIRRAASLLDESGGGLVTDVVDSRGGHLLVNFGGRDAYDEAMVVSPLLLPTSSS
;
A
#
# COMPACT_ATOMS: atom_id res chain seq x y z
N MET A 1 -28.33 -61.90 -17.76
CA MET A 1 -27.24 -61.51 -16.84
C MET A 1 -26.16 -60.95 -17.75
N ASP A 2 -26.33 -59.73 -18.24
CA ASP A 2 -26.11 -58.46 -17.53
C ASP A 2 -24.71 -58.39 -16.92
N GLU A 3 -23.85 -57.59 -17.53
CA GLU A 3 -23.17 -56.52 -16.80
C GLU A 3 -22.63 -55.52 -17.83
N SER A 4 -23.40 -54.46 -18.05
CA SER A 4 -22.97 -53.28 -18.81
C SER A 4 -21.72 -52.68 -18.18
N ARG A 5 -20.58 -52.78 -18.90
CA ARG A 5 -19.35 -52.07 -18.55
C ARG A 5 -19.58 -50.56 -18.71
N LYS A 6 -20.01 -49.94 -17.62
CA LYS A 6 -20.25 -48.50 -17.47
C LYS A 6 -18.97 -47.75 -17.87
N ARG A 7 -18.97 -47.20 -19.08
CA ARG A 7 -17.93 -46.27 -19.54
C ARG A 7 -18.05 -44.99 -18.70
N THR A 8 -17.25 -44.89 -17.65
CA THR A 8 -16.97 -43.59 -17.03
C THR A 8 -16.23 -42.76 -18.06
N ASN A 9 -16.88 -41.71 -18.60
CA ASN A 9 -16.24 -40.73 -19.46
C ASN A 9 -15.46 -39.72 -18.59
N PRO A 10 -14.12 -39.68 -18.60
CA PRO A 10 -13.37 -38.54 -18.09
C PRO A 10 -13.24 -37.49 -19.19
N SER A 11 -14.34 -36.83 -19.57
CA SER A 11 -14.29 -35.79 -20.62
C SER A 11 -15.07 -34.54 -20.20
N SER A 12 -14.60 -33.86 -19.16
CA SER A 12 -14.98 -32.45 -18.92
C SER A 12 -14.01 -31.73 -17.98
N THR A 13 -12.72 -31.99 -18.06
CA THR A 13 -11.71 -31.26 -17.27
C THR A 13 -11.49 -29.83 -17.78
N PRO A 14 -11.29 -29.54 -19.08
CA PRO A 14 -10.94 -28.19 -19.51
C PRO A 14 -12.09 -27.18 -19.34
N ALA A 15 -13.33 -27.58 -19.61
CA ALA A 15 -14.50 -26.69 -19.45
C ALA A 15 -14.82 -26.38 -17.98
N ALA A 16 -14.64 -27.37 -17.08
CA ALA A 16 -14.81 -27.17 -15.65
C ALA A 16 -13.69 -26.30 -15.07
N ILE A 17 -12.42 -26.52 -15.46
CA ILE A 17 -11.29 -25.69 -15.07
C ILE A 17 -11.47 -24.25 -15.55
N VAL A 18 -11.93 -24.05 -16.79
CA VAL A 18 -12.21 -22.71 -17.32
C VAL A 18 -13.35 -22.04 -16.54
N SER A 19 -14.44 -22.76 -16.22
CA SER A 19 -15.56 -22.22 -15.41
C SER A 19 -15.15 -21.82 -13.99
N VAL A 20 -14.26 -22.60 -13.39
CA VAL A 20 -13.65 -22.34 -12.08
C VAL A 20 -12.74 -21.10 -12.18
N LEU A 21 -11.89 -21.00 -13.20
CA LEU A 21 -11.04 -19.83 -13.44
C LEU A 21 -11.81 -18.57 -13.89
N THR A 22 -13.03 -18.71 -14.40
CA THR A 22 -13.93 -17.59 -14.68
C THR A 22 -14.82 -17.19 -13.51
N SER A 23 -14.68 -17.83 -12.34
CA SER A 23 -15.29 -17.34 -11.09
C SER A 23 -14.54 -16.10 -10.58
N ASP A 24 -15.30 -15.09 -10.14
CA ASP A 24 -14.75 -13.88 -9.52
C ASP A 24 -14.13 -14.20 -8.15
N ASP A 25 -14.61 -15.22 -7.45
CA ASP A 25 -14.06 -15.66 -6.15
C ASP A 25 -12.64 -16.20 -6.31
N LEU A 26 -12.41 -17.03 -7.33
CA LEU A 26 -11.11 -17.64 -7.58
C LEU A 26 -10.12 -16.65 -8.19
N LEU A 27 -10.61 -15.74 -9.04
CA LEU A 27 -9.83 -14.59 -9.44
C LEU A 27 -9.40 -13.78 -8.22
N GLY A 28 -10.30 -13.55 -7.27
CA GLY A 28 -9.99 -12.88 -6.01
C GLY A 28 -8.91 -13.58 -5.20
N GLU A 29 -8.97 -14.90 -5.06
CA GLU A 29 -7.94 -15.70 -4.38
C GLU A 29 -6.57 -15.64 -5.09
N ILE A 30 -6.54 -15.63 -6.42
CA ILE A 30 -5.30 -15.44 -7.19
C ILE A 30 -4.72 -14.06 -6.91
N LEU A 31 -5.55 -13.01 -6.97
CA LEU A 31 -5.13 -11.64 -6.68
C LEU A 31 -4.62 -11.46 -5.25
N LEU A 32 -5.22 -12.13 -4.26
CA LEU A 32 -4.78 -12.12 -2.87
C LEU A 32 -3.42 -12.79 -2.67
N ARG A 33 -3.08 -13.79 -3.50
CA ARG A 33 -1.78 -14.46 -3.47
C ARG A 33 -0.66 -13.66 -4.13
N LEU A 34 -0.98 -12.64 -4.92
CA LEU A 34 0.03 -11.71 -5.43
C LEU A 34 0.58 -10.90 -4.25
N ALA A 35 1.86 -11.06 -3.94
CA ALA A 35 2.47 -10.45 -2.76
C ALA A 35 2.65 -8.93 -2.85
N PHE A 36 2.53 -8.35 -4.05
CA PHE A 36 2.92 -6.96 -4.30
C PHE A 36 1.75 -6.11 -4.83
N PRO A 37 1.54 -4.90 -4.28
CA PRO A 37 0.51 -3.97 -4.76
C PRO A 37 0.61 -3.64 -6.26
N THR A 38 1.84 -3.60 -6.80
CA THR A 38 2.10 -3.36 -8.23
C THR A 38 1.47 -4.41 -9.13
N HIS A 39 1.48 -5.67 -8.70
CA HIS A 39 0.86 -6.76 -9.45
C HIS A 39 -0.66 -6.64 -9.43
N LEU A 40 -1.24 -6.16 -8.33
CA LEU A 40 -2.68 -5.88 -8.25
C LEU A 40 -3.09 -4.76 -9.22
N ILE A 41 -2.25 -3.73 -9.38
CA ILE A 41 -2.46 -2.65 -10.35
C ILE A 41 -2.40 -3.19 -11.79
N HIS A 42 -1.37 -3.98 -12.12
CA HIS A 42 -1.26 -4.60 -13.45
C HIS A 42 -2.43 -5.53 -13.75
N ALA A 43 -2.84 -6.32 -12.76
CA ALA A 43 -4.01 -7.18 -12.82
C ALA A 43 -5.29 -6.37 -13.12
N ALA A 44 -5.51 -5.27 -12.40
CA ALA A 44 -6.64 -4.38 -12.64
C ALA A 44 -6.64 -3.77 -14.06
N ALA A 45 -5.47 -3.58 -14.66
CA ALA A 45 -5.32 -3.04 -16.01
C ALA A 45 -5.63 -4.06 -17.13
N VAL A 46 -5.74 -5.36 -16.84
CA VAL A 46 -5.98 -6.40 -17.86
C VAL A 46 -7.33 -6.22 -18.54
N CYS A 47 -8.42 -6.12 -17.77
CA CYS A 47 -9.76 -5.88 -18.30
C CYS A 47 -10.74 -5.42 -17.21
N ARG A 48 -11.95 -4.97 -17.62
CA ARG A 48 -13.00 -4.49 -16.69
C ARG A 48 -13.40 -5.50 -15.61
N ARG A 49 -13.38 -6.80 -15.93
CA ARG A 49 -13.69 -7.86 -14.96
C ARG A 49 -12.63 -7.91 -13.86
N TRP A 50 -11.36 -7.90 -14.23
CA TRP A 50 -10.24 -7.89 -13.28
C TRP A 50 -10.21 -6.62 -12.46
N LEU A 51 -10.46 -5.45 -13.08
CA LEU A 51 -10.60 -4.18 -12.35
C LEU A 51 -11.67 -4.25 -11.27
N ARG A 52 -12.85 -4.82 -11.58
CA ARG A 52 -13.96 -4.96 -10.63
C ARG A 52 -13.57 -5.78 -9.41
N VAL A 53 -12.95 -6.94 -9.64
CA VAL A 53 -12.52 -7.83 -8.55
C VAL A 53 -11.37 -7.21 -7.75
N ALA A 54 -10.37 -6.65 -8.42
CA ALA A 54 -9.22 -6.00 -7.77
C ALA A 54 -9.61 -4.76 -6.94
N SER A 55 -10.69 -4.07 -7.32
CA SER A 55 -11.22 -2.89 -6.61
C SER A 55 -12.26 -3.25 -5.54
N ASP A 56 -12.58 -4.53 -5.36
CA ASP A 56 -13.54 -4.97 -4.34
C ASP A 56 -13.03 -4.64 -2.93
N ARG A 57 -13.90 -4.06 -2.11
CA ARG A 57 -13.51 -3.60 -0.75
C ARG A 57 -13.14 -4.76 0.16
N ALA A 58 -13.83 -5.90 0.08
CA ALA A 58 -13.54 -7.06 0.90
C ALA A 58 -12.22 -7.71 0.47
N LEU A 59 -11.95 -7.80 -0.83
CA LEU A 59 -10.66 -8.23 -1.36
C LEU A 59 -9.53 -7.31 -0.88
N LEU A 60 -9.67 -5.99 -1.05
CA LEU A 60 -8.65 -5.03 -0.62
C LEU A 60 -8.39 -5.08 0.89
N ALA A 61 -9.43 -5.29 1.71
CA ALA A 61 -9.28 -5.50 3.14
C ALA A 61 -8.47 -6.76 3.45
N ARG A 62 -8.81 -7.90 2.81
CA ARG A 62 -8.07 -9.16 2.94
C ARG A 62 -6.64 -9.04 2.44
N PHE A 63 -6.43 -8.31 1.33
CA PHE A 63 -5.12 -8.05 0.75
C PHE A 63 -4.24 -7.28 1.72
N ARG A 64 -4.74 -6.18 2.30
CA ARG A 64 -4.00 -5.37 3.29
C ARG A 64 -3.72 -6.13 4.59
N ALA A 65 -4.64 -6.99 5.02
CA ALA A 65 -4.45 -7.84 6.19
C ALA A 65 -3.34 -8.88 5.96
N ARG A 66 -3.21 -9.40 4.72
CA ARG A 66 -2.19 -10.39 4.37
C ARG A 66 -0.84 -9.76 4.00
N HIS A 67 -0.88 -8.57 3.41
CA HIS A 67 0.27 -7.81 2.92
C HIS A 67 0.27 -6.44 3.61
N PRO A 68 0.71 -6.36 4.88
CA PRO A 68 0.76 -5.09 5.60
C PRO A 68 1.67 -4.11 4.84
N PRO A 69 1.32 -2.82 4.77
CA PRO A 69 2.16 -1.82 4.14
C PRO A 69 3.57 -1.87 4.75
N PRO A 70 4.64 -1.88 3.93
CA PRO A 70 5.98 -1.89 4.45
C PRO A 70 6.23 -0.62 5.27
N LEU A 71 6.81 -0.78 6.46
CA LEU A 71 7.25 0.34 7.28
C LEU A 71 8.37 1.05 6.52
N LEU A 72 8.16 2.31 6.11
CA LEU A 72 9.20 3.07 5.40
C LEU A 72 10.32 3.50 6.36
N GLY A 73 9.93 3.82 7.59
CA GLY A 73 10.79 4.38 8.62
C GLY A 73 9.98 5.01 9.75
N PHE A 74 10.66 5.73 10.62
CA PHE A 74 10.07 6.46 11.74
C PHE A 74 10.78 7.80 11.91
N TYR A 75 10.10 8.74 12.56
CA TYR A 75 10.66 10.04 12.89
C TYR A 75 11.10 10.03 14.35
N SER A 76 12.25 10.64 14.64
CA SER A 76 12.77 10.77 16.00
C SER A 76 13.55 12.06 16.14
N VAL A 77 13.40 12.73 17.27
CA VAL A 77 14.12 13.96 17.58
C VAL A 77 15.44 13.62 18.26
N SER A 78 16.55 14.06 17.66
CA SER A 78 17.89 13.97 18.24
C SER A 78 18.46 15.37 18.37
N ASN A 79 18.87 15.77 19.57
CA ASN A 79 19.42 17.12 19.84
C ASN A 79 18.52 18.26 19.33
N TYR A 80 17.22 18.20 19.58
CA TYR A 80 16.21 19.17 19.12
C TYR A 80 16.07 19.28 17.59
N ILE A 81 16.58 18.29 16.85
CA ILE A 81 16.45 18.22 15.39
C ILE A 81 15.63 16.96 15.07
N PRO A 82 14.41 17.10 14.53
CA PRO A 82 13.64 15.97 14.04
C PRO A 82 14.37 15.35 12.84
N LYS A 83 14.46 14.02 12.82
CA LYS A 83 15.09 13.25 11.73
C LYS A 83 14.26 12.05 11.35
N PHE A 84 14.32 11.71 10.07
CA PHE A 84 13.75 10.47 9.55
C PHE A 84 14.77 9.33 9.60
N TRP A 85 14.39 8.23 10.22
CA TRP A 85 15.14 6.99 10.28
C TRP A 85 14.49 5.95 9.39
N ARG A 86 15.22 5.52 8.37
CA ARG A 86 14.74 4.49 7.45
C ARG A 86 14.60 3.16 8.18
N ALA A 87 13.49 2.47 7.96
CA ALA A 87 13.30 1.14 8.54
C ALA A 87 14.30 0.14 7.92
N PRO A 88 14.92 -0.72 8.73
CA PRO A 88 15.81 -1.75 8.22
C PRO A 88 15.04 -2.74 7.33
N GLY A 89 15.61 -3.12 6.19
CA GLY A 89 15.02 -4.08 5.26
C GLY A 89 15.29 -3.78 3.79
N ARG A 90 15.02 -4.75 2.92
CA ARG A 90 15.02 -4.55 1.46
C ARG A 90 13.67 -3.99 1.05
N HIS A 91 13.63 -2.68 0.80
CA HIS A 91 12.44 -2.04 0.24
C HIS A 91 12.40 -2.25 -1.28
N PRO A 92 11.25 -2.62 -1.85
CA PRO A 92 11.06 -2.62 -3.30
C PRO A 92 11.43 -1.26 -3.92
N PRO A 93 12.01 -1.22 -5.13
CA PRO A 93 12.42 0.02 -5.79
C PRO A 93 11.26 1.03 -5.94
N GLU A 94 10.02 0.54 -6.02
CA GLU A 94 8.82 1.34 -6.14
C GLU A 94 8.55 2.23 -4.92
N ILE A 95 9.08 1.88 -3.74
CA ILE A 95 8.90 2.62 -2.48
C ILE A 95 10.11 3.55 -2.20
N ALA A 96 11.20 3.45 -2.96
CA ALA A 96 12.38 4.26 -2.76
C ALA A 96 12.13 5.77 -2.88
N SER A 97 11.22 6.18 -3.77
CA SER A 97 10.81 7.58 -3.92
C SER A 97 10.05 8.09 -2.69
N ALA A 98 9.15 7.28 -2.14
CA ALA A 98 8.41 7.58 -0.91
C ALA A 98 9.36 7.71 0.29
N ILE A 99 10.37 6.85 0.40
CA ILE A 99 11.41 6.96 1.44
C ILE A 99 12.20 8.27 1.29
N ARG A 100 12.61 8.62 0.06
CA ARG A 100 13.34 9.88 -0.17
C ARG A 100 12.51 11.10 0.21
N ARG A 101 11.22 11.13 -0.14
CA ARG A 101 10.31 12.22 0.26
C ARG A 101 10.08 12.28 1.76
N ALA A 102 9.89 11.13 2.41
CA ALA A 102 9.75 11.08 3.86
C ALA A 102 11.00 11.63 4.57
N ALA A 103 12.18 11.34 4.02
CA ALA A 103 13.44 11.91 4.51
C ALA A 103 13.54 13.41 4.24
N SER A 104 13.17 13.87 3.04
CA SER A 104 13.30 15.27 2.66
C SER A 104 12.24 16.19 3.28
N LEU A 105 11.13 15.68 3.82
CA LEU A 105 10.08 16.52 4.42
C LEU A 105 10.61 17.47 5.51
N LEU A 106 11.54 16.98 6.34
CA LEU A 106 12.15 17.75 7.42
C LEU A 106 13.31 18.63 6.93
N ASP A 107 13.86 18.36 5.74
CA ASP A 107 14.92 19.16 5.11
C ASP A 107 14.34 20.26 4.20
N GLU A 108 13.26 19.99 3.46
CA GLU A 108 12.55 20.86 2.51
C GLU A 108 11.68 21.91 3.20
N SER A 109 11.37 21.72 4.48
CA SER A 109 10.85 22.77 5.36
C SER A 109 11.99 23.77 5.63
N GLY A 110 12.41 24.48 4.58
CA GLY A 110 13.63 25.29 4.48
C GLY A 110 13.63 26.49 5.43
N GLY A 111 13.81 26.22 6.71
CA GLY A 111 13.98 27.24 7.73
C GLY A 111 13.48 26.84 9.11
N GLY A 112 13.98 25.75 9.68
CA GLY A 112 13.96 25.53 11.15
C GLY A 112 12.59 25.61 11.83
N LEU A 113 11.51 25.41 11.07
CA LEU A 113 10.17 25.66 11.57
C LEU A 113 9.64 24.41 12.29
N VAL A 114 9.81 23.19 11.78
CA VAL A 114 9.37 21.99 12.50
C VAL A 114 10.26 21.75 13.73
N THR A 115 9.71 21.90 14.92
CA THR A 115 10.40 21.70 16.20
C THR A 115 10.24 20.28 16.74
N ASP A 116 9.08 19.68 16.50
CA ASP A 116 8.76 18.35 17.02
C ASP A 116 7.79 17.58 16.11
N VAL A 117 7.85 16.24 16.20
CA VAL A 117 6.87 15.32 15.62
C VAL A 117 6.06 14.73 16.76
N VAL A 118 4.83 15.21 16.90
CA VAL A 118 3.92 14.88 18.01
C VAL A 118 3.34 13.49 17.87
N ASP A 119 2.90 13.11 16.66
CA ASP A 119 2.29 11.81 16.38
C ASP A 119 2.45 11.40 14.91
N SER A 120 2.30 10.11 14.62
CA SER A 120 2.30 9.56 13.26
C SER A 120 1.18 8.53 13.08
N ARG A 121 0.32 8.74 12.08
CA ARG A 121 -0.80 7.83 11.80
C ARG A 121 -1.07 7.70 10.31
N GLY A 122 -1.06 6.48 9.81
CA GLY A 122 -1.47 6.17 8.43
C GLY A 122 -0.71 6.95 7.36
N GLY A 123 0.60 7.19 7.56
CA GLY A 123 1.44 7.95 6.63
C GLY A 123 1.32 9.48 6.75
N HIS A 124 0.63 9.98 7.77
CA HIS A 124 0.53 11.40 8.12
C HIS A 124 1.29 11.65 9.42
N LEU A 125 1.83 12.86 9.56
CA LEU A 125 2.56 13.33 10.74
C LEU A 125 1.83 14.53 11.33
N LEU A 126 1.71 14.59 12.64
CA LEU A 126 1.37 15.80 13.36
C LEU A 126 2.69 16.45 13.79
N VAL A 127 2.95 17.66 13.30
CA VAL A 127 4.21 18.37 13.55
C VAL A 127 3.94 19.74 14.15
N ASN A 128 4.77 20.15 15.10
CA ASN A 128 4.72 21.49 15.68
C ASN A 128 5.71 22.40 14.97
N PHE A 129 5.32 23.66 14.79
CA PHE A 129 6.15 24.68 14.21
C PHE A 129 6.58 25.75 15.23
N GLY A 130 7.87 26.03 15.31
CA GLY A 130 8.46 27.09 16.12
C GLY A 130 8.56 28.41 15.36
N GLY A 131 7.67 29.34 15.64
CA GLY A 131 7.81 30.75 15.29
C GLY A 131 8.37 31.55 16.47
N ARG A 132 9.22 32.55 16.21
CA ARG A 132 9.86 33.38 17.26
C ARG A 132 8.85 34.11 18.18
N ASP A 133 7.58 34.24 17.78
CA ASP A 133 6.57 35.05 18.47
C ASP A 133 5.14 34.45 18.53
N ALA A 134 4.92 33.16 18.26
CA ALA A 134 3.56 32.59 18.19
C ALA A 134 3.43 31.21 18.86
N TYR A 135 2.26 30.97 19.44
CA TYR A 135 1.79 29.71 20.01
C TYR A 135 2.18 28.50 19.18
N ASP A 136 2.47 27.39 19.85
CA ASP A 136 2.83 26.09 19.27
C ASP A 136 1.73 25.65 18.26
N GLU A 137 1.95 25.92 16.97
CA GLU A 137 0.96 25.62 15.93
C GLU A 137 1.24 24.22 15.38
N ALA A 138 0.27 23.33 15.56
CA ALA A 138 0.35 21.95 15.11
C ALA A 138 -0.32 21.79 13.74
N MET A 139 0.39 21.22 12.77
CA MET A 139 -0.16 20.92 11.44
C MET A 139 -0.07 19.43 11.14
N VAL A 140 -1.04 18.93 10.39
CA VAL A 140 -0.98 17.58 9.82
C VAL A 140 -0.30 17.65 8.46
N VAL A 141 0.79 16.90 8.30
CA VAL A 141 1.59 16.86 7.08
C VAL A 141 1.63 15.45 6.52
N SER A 142 1.54 15.34 5.20
CA SER A 142 1.65 14.06 4.49
C SER A 142 2.98 13.97 3.74
N PRO A 143 4.03 13.31 4.29
CA PRO A 143 5.31 13.13 3.59
C PRO A 143 5.21 12.42 2.25
N LEU A 144 4.09 11.74 1.99
CA LEU A 144 3.87 10.92 0.81
C LEU A 144 3.13 11.65 -0.31
N LEU A 145 2.49 12.79 -0.03
CA LEU A 145 1.82 13.61 -1.02
C LEU A 145 2.81 14.61 -1.63
N LEU A 146 2.64 14.92 -2.91
CA LEU A 146 3.36 16.04 -3.51
C LEU A 146 2.92 17.32 -2.80
N PRO A 147 3.83 18.27 -2.51
CA PRO A 147 3.42 19.57 -1.98
C PRO A 147 2.45 20.18 -2.98
N THR A 148 1.18 20.32 -2.57
CA THR A 148 0.23 21.11 -3.34
C THR A 148 0.73 22.53 -3.26
N SER A 149 1.30 23.04 -4.35
CA SER A 149 1.61 24.46 -4.47
C SER A 149 0.30 25.24 -4.30
N SER A 150 0.04 25.76 -3.10
CA SER A 150 -0.97 26.78 -2.92
C SER A 150 -0.46 28.02 -3.64
N SER A 151 -1.12 28.39 -4.74
CA SER A 151 -1.04 29.74 -5.31
C SER A 151 -1.62 30.78 -4.37
#